data_AF-A0A060CLL6-F1
#
_entry.id   AF-A0A060CLL6-F1
#
_cell.length_a   1.000
_cell.length_b   1.000
_cell.length_c   1.000
_cell.angle_alpha   90.00
_cell.angle_beta   90.00
_cell.angle_gamma   90.00
#
_symmetry.space_group_name_H-M   'P 1'
#
loop_
_entity.id
_entity.type
_entity.pdbx_description
1 polymer ?
#
loop_
_entity_poly.entity_id
_entity_poly.type
_entity_poly.pdbx_seq_one_letter_code
_entity_poly.pdbx_strand_id
1 'polypeptide(L)'
;LWQQPRFSAMGSALLRRIADDEVAWLPGFGFLLLPGNDGFTSDNRWRLNPSYLPPQVIQRFARYGEPWRSMSASMVPFLQGSSPAGIAPDWVDWVVDKGWQPAGEPKENSEYNAIGFTCGWA
;
A
#
# COMPACT_ATOMS: atom_id res chain seq x y z
N LEU A 1 19.23 11.97 12.30
CA LEU A 1 19.86 10.72 12.78
C LEU A 1 21.36 10.78 12.52
N TRP A 2 21.88 10.31 11.38
CA TRP A 2 23.33 10.28 11.14
C TRP A 2 23.93 11.48 10.39
N GLN A 3 23.12 12.50 10.05
CA GLN A 3 23.56 13.72 9.37
C GLN A 3 24.37 13.48 8.07
N GLN A 4 24.08 12.38 7.37
CA GLN A 4 24.72 12.03 6.09
C GLN A 4 23.83 12.45 4.90
N PRO A 5 24.18 13.50 4.13
CA PRO A 5 23.35 13.97 3.01
C PRO A 5 23.08 12.89 1.96
N ARG A 6 24.06 12.01 1.71
CA ARG A 6 23.95 10.90 0.75
C ARG A 6 22.77 9.97 1.01
N PHE A 7 22.44 9.70 2.28
CA PHE A 7 21.32 8.81 2.62
C PHE A 7 19.98 9.48 2.30
N SER A 8 19.89 10.80 2.53
CA SER A 8 18.68 11.56 2.20
C SER A 8 18.49 11.66 0.68
N ALA A 9 19.57 11.87 -0.06
CA ALA A 9 19.54 11.91 -1.52
C ALA A 9 19.12 10.55 -2.11
N MET A 10 19.74 9.45 -1.66
CA MET A 10 19.41 8.10 -2.10
C MET A 10 17.97 7.71 -1.75
N GLY A 11 17.52 7.99 -0.53
CA GLY A 11 16.15 7.71 -0.12
C GLY A 11 15.13 8.52 -0.92
N SER A 12 15.42 9.80 -1.22
CA SER A 12 14.53 10.63 -2.03
C SER A 12 14.45 10.17 -3.48
N ALA A 13 15.58 9.72 -4.06
CA ALA A 13 15.60 9.13 -5.39
C ALA A 13 14.81 7.82 -5.46
N LEU A 14 14.95 6.96 -4.44
CA LEU A 14 14.19 5.73 -4.33
C LEU A 14 12.68 5.99 -4.19
N LEU A 15 12.27 6.94 -3.34
CA LEU A 15 10.86 7.31 -3.21
C LEU A 15 10.26 7.80 -4.53
N ARG A 16 11.02 8.58 -5.31
CA ARG A 16 10.55 9.04 -6.63
C ARG A 16 10.28 7.84 -7.53
N ARG A 17 11.23 6.90 -7.60
CA ARG A 17 11.08 5.69 -8.40
C ARG A 17 9.88 4.85 -7.97
N ILE A 18 9.67 4.66 -6.67
CA ILE A 18 8.50 3.92 -6.15
C ILE A 18 7.20 4.63 -6.55
N ALA A 19 7.16 5.97 -6.48
CA ALA A 19 5.99 6.74 -6.90
C ALA A 19 5.67 6.58 -8.39
N ASP A 20 6.70 6.46 -9.23
CA ASP A 20 6.56 6.31 -10.68
C ASP A 20 6.19 4.87 -11.09
N ASP A 21 6.79 3.86 -10.43
CA ASP A 21 6.70 2.46 -10.82
C ASP A 21 5.60 1.68 -10.06
N GLU A 22 5.32 2.00 -8.80
CA GLU A 22 4.55 1.13 -7.90
C GLU A 22 3.39 1.83 -7.19
N VAL A 23 3.10 3.11 -7.48
CA VAL A 23 1.94 3.80 -6.92
C VAL A 23 0.84 3.93 -7.95
N ALA A 24 -0.34 3.39 -7.63
CA ALA A 24 -1.50 3.42 -8.51
C ALA A 24 -2.58 4.36 -7.96
N TRP A 25 -3.25 5.07 -8.86
CA TRP A 25 -4.53 5.71 -8.58
C TRP A 25 -5.65 4.69 -8.75
N LEU A 26 -6.36 4.39 -7.66
CA LEU A 26 -7.54 3.52 -7.66
C LEU A 26 -8.79 4.39 -7.82
N PRO A 27 -9.52 4.30 -8.95
CA PRO A 27 -10.76 5.04 -9.15
C PRO A 27 -11.75 4.79 -8.01
N GLY A 28 -12.28 5.88 -7.45
CA GLY A 28 -13.22 5.82 -6.32
C GLY A 28 -12.57 5.65 -4.94
N PHE A 29 -11.25 5.45 -4.85
CA PHE A 29 -10.55 5.30 -3.56
C PHE A 29 -9.43 6.31 -3.33
N GLY A 30 -8.42 6.35 -4.21
CA GLY A 30 -7.24 7.20 -4.01
C GLY A 30 -5.93 6.53 -4.43
N PHE A 31 -4.80 7.16 -4.09
CA PHE A 31 -3.48 6.58 -4.32
C PHE A 31 -3.17 5.49 -3.30
N LEU A 32 -2.70 4.34 -3.78
CA LEU A 32 -2.15 3.26 -2.94
C LEU A 32 -0.90 2.66 -3.58
N LEU A 33 -0.02 2.13 -2.73
CA LEU A 33 1.16 1.39 -3.14
C LEU A 33 0.77 -0.02 -3.56
N LEU A 34 1.21 -0.42 -4.75
CA LEU A 34 1.10 -1.78 -5.24
C LEU A 34 2.16 -2.67 -4.58
N PRO A 35 1.88 -3.98 -4.44
CA PRO A 35 2.87 -4.94 -3.93
C PRO A 35 4.10 -5.11 -4.82
N GLY A 36 4.03 -4.65 -6.07
CA GLY A 36 5.13 -4.60 -7.02
C GLY A 36 4.69 -3.97 -8.35
N ASN A 37 5.64 -3.79 -9.26
CA ASN A 37 5.44 -3.12 -10.56
C ASN A 37 4.45 -3.84 -11.49
N ASP A 38 4.39 -5.17 -11.46
CA ASP A 38 3.61 -5.98 -12.40
C ASP A 38 2.78 -7.07 -11.69
N GLY A 39 1.66 -7.44 -12.30
CA GLY A 39 0.83 -8.57 -11.86
C GLY A 39 -0.20 -8.26 -10.76
N PHE A 40 -0.27 -7.01 -10.30
CA PHE A 40 -1.21 -6.55 -9.26
C PHE A 40 -2.33 -5.67 -9.80
N THR A 41 -2.36 -5.40 -11.11
CA THR A 41 -3.38 -4.59 -11.78
C THR A 41 -3.99 -5.36 -12.95
N SER A 42 -5.28 -5.14 -13.16
CA SER A 42 -6.07 -5.57 -14.32
C SER A 42 -7.19 -4.54 -14.52
N ASP A 43 -7.86 -4.56 -15.68
CA ASP A 43 -8.70 -3.45 -16.18
C ASP A 43 -9.44 -2.63 -15.11
N ASN A 44 -10.16 -3.28 -14.19
CA ASN A 44 -10.91 -2.61 -13.11
C ASN A 44 -10.61 -3.21 -11.73
N ARG A 45 -9.43 -3.78 -11.52
CA ARG A 45 -9.06 -4.47 -10.27
C ARG A 45 -7.60 -4.25 -9.88
N TRP A 46 -7.37 -3.95 -8.60
CA TRP A 46 -6.05 -3.81 -7.99
C TRP A 46 -5.93 -4.76 -6.80
N ARG A 47 -4.91 -5.60 -6.82
CA ARG A 47 -4.57 -6.51 -5.72
C ARG A 47 -3.55 -5.87 -4.80
N LEU A 48 -3.88 -5.81 -3.52
CA LEU A 48 -3.08 -5.15 -2.50
C LEU A 48 -2.77 -6.11 -1.35
N ASN A 49 -1.68 -5.79 -0.63
CA ASN A 49 -1.30 -6.45 0.59
C ASN A 49 -1.23 -5.41 1.73
N PRO A 50 -2.16 -5.42 2.70
CA PRO A 50 -2.17 -4.48 3.81
C PRO A 50 -0.86 -4.43 4.62
N SER A 51 -0.07 -5.51 4.67
CA SER A 51 1.17 -5.52 5.44
C SER A 51 2.30 -4.71 4.81
N TYR A 52 2.21 -4.36 3.53
CA TYR A 52 3.22 -3.58 2.81
C TYR A 52 3.08 -2.07 3.01
N LEU A 53 2.01 -1.64 3.69
CA LEU A 53 1.66 -0.23 3.90
C LEU A 53 1.67 0.17 5.39
N PRO A 54 2.82 0.14 6.10
CA PRO A 54 2.88 0.63 7.47
C PRO A 54 2.48 2.12 7.55
N PRO A 55 1.40 2.48 8.26
CA PRO A 55 0.87 3.85 8.24
C PRO A 55 1.89 4.91 8.67
N GLN A 56 2.76 4.59 9.62
CA GLN A 56 3.79 5.49 10.14
C GLN A 56 4.84 5.84 9.08
N VAL A 57 5.17 4.88 8.21
CA VAL A 57 6.11 5.09 7.10
C VAL A 57 5.48 5.99 6.04
N ILE A 58 4.24 5.72 5.66
CA ILE A 58 3.52 6.54 4.67
C ILE A 58 3.28 7.97 5.19
N GLN A 59 2.91 8.13 6.47
CA GLN A 59 2.80 9.44 7.12
C GLN A 59 4.12 10.22 7.07
N ARG A 60 5.25 9.53 7.26
CA ARG A 60 6.57 10.15 7.12
C ARG A 60 6.83 10.61 5.68
N PHE A 61 6.34 9.88 4.68
CA PHE A 61 6.54 10.20 3.27
C PHE A 61 5.71 11.40 2.79
N ALA A 62 4.61 11.74 3.48
CA ALA A 62 3.78 12.91 3.14
C ALA A 62 4.57 14.23 3.01
N ARG A 63 5.73 14.35 3.68
CA ARG A 63 6.64 15.50 3.57
C ARG A 63 7.26 15.68 2.18
N TYR A 64 7.23 14.66 1.33
CA TYR A 64 7.81 14.67 -0.01
C TYR A 64 6.79 15.06 -1.10
N GLY A 65 5.57 15.43 -0.74
CA GLY A 65 4.53 15.89 -1.67
C GLY A 65 3.66 14.75 -2.20
N GLU A 66 3.04 14.96 -3.36
CA GLU A 66 2.25 13.93 -4.03
C GLU A 66 3.15 12.84 -4.64
N PRO A 67 2.69 11.57 -4.73
CA PRO A 67 1.38 11.06 -4.30
C PRO A 67 1.29 10.74 -2.78
N TRP A 68 2.40 10.87 -2.06
CA TRP A 68 2.53 10.43 -0.67
C TRP A 68 1.61 11.15 0.31
N ARG A 69 1.37 12.44 0.08
CA ARG A 69 0.45 13.22 0.92
C ARG A 69 -0.98 12.72 0.80
N SER A 70 -1.49 12.52 -0.42
CA SER A 70 -2.81 11.90 -0.62
C SER A 70 -2.87 10.47 -0.09
N MET A 71 -1.86 9.65 -0.34
CA MET A 71 -1.82 8.27 0.14
C MET A 71 -1.87 8.18 1.68
N SER A 72 -1.21 9.11 2.39
CA SER A 72 -1.27 9.18 3.85
C SER A 72 -2.69 9.41 4.37
N ALA A 73 -3.53 10.14 3.64
CA ALA A 73 -4.95 10.33 3.99
C ALA A 73 -5.79 9.09 3.67
N SER A 74 -5.42 8.33 2.64
CA SER A 74 -6.10 7.08 2.24
C SER A 74 -5.79 5.88 3.15
N MET A 75 -4.82 5.98 4.06
CA MET A 75 -4.39 4.81 4.83
C MET A 75 -5.42 4.30 5.84
N VAL A 76 -6.06 5.19 6.60
CA VAL A 76 -7.12 4.81 7.54
C VAL A 76 -8.32 4.15 6.83
N PRO A 77 -8.91 4.76 5.78
CA PRO A 77 -10.02 4.12 5.07
C PRO A 77 -9.61 2.84 4.33
N PHE A 78 -8.34 2.72 3.93
CA PHE A 78 -7.81 1.47 3.37
C PHE A 78 -7.86 0.36 4.40
N LEU A 79 -7.25 0.55 5.57
CA LEU A 79 -7.18 -0.48 6.61
C LEU A 79 -8.55 -0.89 7.15
N GLN A 80 -9.46 0.08 7.31
CA GLN A 80 -10.83 -0.18 7.75
C GLN A 80 -11.63 -0.92 6.67
N GLY A 81 -11.51 -0.50 5.42
CA GLY A 81 -12.24 -1.08 4.31
C GLY A 81 -11.75 -2.47 3.91
N SER A 82 -10.46 -2.73 4.02
CA SER A 82 -9.86 -4.04 3.70
C SER A 82 -10.05 -5.09 4.78
N SER A 83 -10.45 -4.68 6.00
CA SER A 83 -10.47 -5.55 7.19
C SER A 83 -11.82 -5.48 7.93
N PRO A 84 -12.95 -5.80 7.28
CA PRO A 84 -14.28 -5.60 7.86
C PRO A 84 -14.53 -6.41 9.15
N ALA A 85 -13.84 -7.54 9.31
CA ALA A 85 -13.89 -8.37 10.52
C ALA A 85 -12.88 -7.97 11.61
N GLY A 86 -12.15 -6.86 11.42
CA GLY A 86 -11.05 -6.45 12.30
C GLY A 86 -9.76 -7.27 12.14
N ILE A 87 -9.73 -8.20 11.18
CA ILE A 87 -8.56 -9.01 10.83
C ILE A 87 -8.13 -8.59 9.44
N ALA A 88 -6.87 -8.13 9.31
CA ALA A 88 -6.32 -7.78 8.01
C ALA A 88 -6.03 -9.04 7.19
N PRO A 89 -6.48 -9.12 5.93
CA PRO A 89 -6.17 -10.23 5.05
C PRO A 89 -4.72 -10.13 4.54
N ASP A 90 -4.15 -11.26 4.11
CA ASP A 90 -2.91 -11.25 3.32
C ASP A 90 -3.08 -10.49 2.00
N TRP A 91 -4.22 -10.70 1.34
CA TRP A 91 -4.53 -10.11 0.04
C TRP A 91 -5.95 -9.59 0.00
N VAL A 92 -6.13 -8.41 -0.61
CA VAL A 92 -7.44 -7.80 -0.86
C VAL A 92 -7.45 -7.21 -2.26
N ASP A 93 -8.60 -7.27 -2.93
CA ASP A 93 -8.79 -6.66 -4.23
C ASP A 93 -9.67 -5.41 -4.12
N TRP A 94 -9.23 -4.27 -4.65
CA TRP A 94 -10.13 -3.15 -4.97
C TRP A 94 -10.72 -3.37 -6.36
N VAL A 95 -12.04 -3.31 -6.51
CA VAL A 95 -12.72 -3.44 -7.80
C VAL A 95 -13.61 -2.23 -8.04
N VAL A 96 -13.48 -1.58 -9.20
CA VAL A 96 -14.33 -0.43 -9.56
C VAL A 96 -15.80 -0.83 -9.44
N ASP A 97 -16.62 0.08 -8.89
CA ASP A 97 -18.06 -0.08 -8.61
C ASP A 97 -18.45 -1.16 -7.58
N LYS A 98 -17.52 -2.03 -7.15
CA LYS A 98 -17.76 -3.07 -6.14
C LYS A 98 -17.01 -2.83 -4.82
N GLY A 99 -16.02 -1.95 -4.82
CA GLY A 99 -15.20 -1.64 -3.63
C GLY A 99 -14.26 -2.78 -3.25
N TRP A 100 -14.03 -2.94 -1.94
CA TRP A 100 -13.16 -3.99 -1.38
C TRP A 100 -13.77 -5.37 -1.53
N GLN A 101 -13.00 -6.29 -2.09
CA GLN A 101 -13.38 -7.68 -2.33
C GLN A 101 -12.31 -8.60 -1.73
N PRO A 102 -12.69 -9.77 -1.17
CA PRO A 102 -11.72 -10.82 -0.88
C PRO A 102 -10.90 -11.12 -2.13
N ALA A 103 -9.58 -11.21 -1.99
CA ALA A 103 -8.76 -11.66 -3.09
C ALA A 103 -9.12 -13.12 -3.43
N GLY A 104 -9.24 -13.44 -4.72
CA GLY A 104 -9.32 -14.83 -5.17
C GLY A 104 -8.04 -15.61 -4.84
N GLU A 105 -8.06 -16.94 -5.01
CA GLU A 105 -6.93 -17.80 -4.64
C GLU A 105 -5.58 -17.24 -5.15
N PRO A 106 -4.52 -17.36 -4.34
CA PRO A 106 -3.18 -16.98 -4.77
C PRO A 106 -2.86 -17.68 -6.09
N LYS A 107 -2.28 -16.97 -7.06
CA LYS A 107 -1.32 -17.66 -7.91
C LYS A 107 -0.24 -18.15 -6.93
N GLU A 108 -0.01 -19.46 -6.89
CA GLU A 108 0.84 -20.21 -5.95
C GLU A 108 1.85 -19.33 -5.18
N ASN A 109 1.95 -19.54 -3.84
CA ASN A 109 3.04 -19.09 -2.92
C ASN A 109 2.73 -17.92 -1.95
N SER A 110 1.55 -17.83 -1.31
CA SER A 110 1.24 -16.72 -0.38
C SER A 110 0.71 -17.14 0.99
N GLU A 111 1.55 -17.75 1.84
CA GLU A 111 1.14 -18.20 3.19
C GLU A 111 1.85 -17.47 4.36
N TYR A 112 2.63 -16.40 4.11
CA TYR A 112 3.50 -15.81 5.15
C TYR A 112 3.47 -14.26 5.33
N ASN A 113 2.46 -13.53 4.85
CA ASN A 113 2.56 -12.06 4.77
C ASN A 113 1.77 -11.26 5.85
N ALA A 114 0.72 -11.81 6.47
CA ALA A 114 -0.16 -11.06 7.38
C ALA A 114 0.42 -10.87 8.79
N ILE A 115 1.42 -11.65 9.21
CA ILE A 115 2.02 -11.56 10.56
C ILE A 115 2.67 -10.19 10.84
N GLY A 116 3.04 -9.42 9.81
CA GLY A 116 3.59 -8.07 9.99
C GLY A 116 2.58 -7.02 10.46
N PHE A 117 1.27 -7.25 10.30
CA PHE A 117 0.24 -6.24 10.58
C PHE A 117 -0.21 -6.22 12.05
N THR A 118 -0.24 -7.38 12.72
CA THR A 118 -0.72 -7.50 14.11
C THR A 118 0.25 -6.91 15.15
N CYS A 119 1.55 -6.82 14.87
CA CYS A 119 2.53 -6.22 15.78
C CYS A 119 2.61 -4.68 15.72
N GLY A 120 1.86 -4.01 14.84
CA GLY A 120 1.87 -2.55 14.71
C GLY A 120 0.88 -1.79 15.61
N TRP A 121 0.11 -2.51 16.43
CA TRP A 121 -1.05 -1.97 17.17
C TRP A 121 -1.15 -2.48 18.62
N ALA A 122 -0.03 -2.66 19.31
CA ALA A 122 0.03 -2.81 20.77
C ALA A 122 0.87 -1.69 21.39
#